data_AF-A0A7R6VZA2-F1
#
_entry.id   AF-A0A7R6VZA2-F1
#
_cell.length_a   1.000
_cell.length_b   1.000
_cell.length_c   1.000
_cell.angle_alpha   90.00
_cell.angle_beta   90.00
_cell.angle_gamma   90.00
#
_symmetry.space_group_name_H-M   'P 1'
#
loop_
_entity.id
_entity.type
_entity.pdbx_description
1 polymer ?
#
loop_
_entity_poly.entity_id
_entity_poly.type
_entity_poly.pdbx_seq_one_letter_code
_entity_poly.pdbx_strand_id
1 'polypeptide(L)' 'MLISEIILQNGFGHFKVQNYYLIKKLKKIKYHFTYNKKDIKCKIIINKILHKIKKNIFLIKNSL' A
#
# COMPACT_ATOMS: atom_id res chain seq x y z
N MET A 1 15.52 8.72 6.05
CA MET A 1 15.32 7.37 6.57
C MET A 1 14.91 6.46 5.41
N LEU A 2 15.83 5.60 4.97
CA LEU A 2 15.59 4.63 3.90
C LEU A 2 14.62 3.55 4.40
N ILE A 3 13.79 2.98 3.52
CA ILE A 3 12.89 1.86 3.90
C ILE A 3 13.68 0.69 4.53
N SER A 4 14.91 0.45 4.07
CA SER A 4 15.81 -0.56 4.64
C SER A 4 16.11 -0.32 6.11
N GLU A 5 16.35 0.93 6.52
CA GLU A 5 16.58 1.30 7.93
C GLU A 5 15.32 1.05 8.77
N ILE A 6 14.13 1.35 8.23
CA ILE A 6 12.84 1.10 8.92
C ILE A 6 12.59 -0.40 9.06
N ILE A 7 12.95 -1.21 8.06
CA ILE A 7 12.84 -2.66 8.10
C ILE A 7 13.78 -3.24 9.15
N LEU A 8 15.03 -2.78 9.21
CA LEU A 8 16.01 -3.25 10.18
C LEU A 8 15.59 -2.94 11.63
N GLN A 9 14.97 -1.77 11.86
CA GLN A 9 14.54 -1.36 13.21
C GLN A 9 13.19 -1.97 13.63
N ASN A 10 12.21 -1.99 12.73
CA ASN A 10 10.80 -2.23 13.07
C ASN A 10 10.19 -3.45 12.34
N GLY A 11 10.97 -4.13 11.51
CA GLY A 11 10.55 -5.28 10.71
C GLY A 11 9.55 -4.94 9.59
N PHE A 12 9.15 -5.98 8.86
CA PHE A 12 8.15 -5.86 7.78
C PHE A 12 6.73 -5.53 8.28
N GLY A 13 6.47 -5.73 9.58
CA GLY A 13 5.20 -5.42 10.23
C GLY A 13 4.93 -3.91 10.33
N HIS A 14 5.94 -3.07 10.23
CA HIS A 14 5.79 -1.63 10.40
C HIS A 14 4.89 -0.98 9.33
N PHE A 15 3.95 -0.12 9.74
CA PHE A 15 2.95 0.46 8.83
C PHE A 15 3.54 1.25 7.67
N LYS A 16 4.67 1.96 7.86
CA LYS A 16 5.37 2.65 6.76
C LYS A 16 5.93 1.67 5.71
N VAL A 17 6.45 0.53 6.17
CA VAL A 17 6.98 -0.53 5.29
C VAL A 17 5.83 -1.20 4.54
N GLN A 18 4.77 -1.58 5.23
CA GLN A 18 3.56 -2.12 4.59
C GLN A 18 3.03 -1.18 3.51
N ASN A 19 2.89 0.11 3.81
CA ASN A 19 2.41 1.11 2.86
C ASN A 19 3.32 1.24 1.63
N TYR A 20 4.65 1.21 1.82
CA TYR A 20 5.59 1.24 0.70
C TYR A 20 5.34 0.10 -0.31
N TYR A 21 5.20 -1.14 0.17
CA TYR A 21 4.94 -2.29 -0.70
C TYR A 21 3.53 -2.25 -1.33
N LEU A 22 2.52 -1.80 -0.57
CA LEU A 22 1.16 -1.63 -1.09
C LEU A 22 1.10 -0.57 -2.22
N ILE A 23 1.82 0.54 -2.08
CA ILE A 23 1.93 1.57 -3.13
C ILE A 23 2.68 1.01 -4.35
N LYS A 24 3.78 0.27 -4.15
CA LYS A 24 4.52 -0.39 -5.23
C LYS A 24 3.62 -1.37 -6.00
N LYS A 25 2.76 -2.12 -5.29
CA LYS A 25 1.76 -3.01 -5.89
C LYS A 25 0.67 -2.24 -6.66
N LEU A 26 0.16 -1.13 -6.11
CA LEU A 26 -0.79 -0.26 -6.81
C LEU A 26 -0.25 0.29 -8.12
N LYS A 27 1.03 0.71 -8.18
CA LYS A 27 1.65 1.19 -9.42
C LYS A 27 1.61 0.13 -10.53
N LYS A 28 1.88 -1.14 -10.19
CA LYS A 28 1.80 -2.27 -11.15
C LYS A 28 0.36 -2.52 -11.61
N ILE A 29 -0.60 -2.55 -10.69
CA ILE A 29 -2.02 -2.81 -11.02
C ILE A 29 -2.62 -1.64 -11.81
N LYS A 30 -2.24 -0.39 -11.50
CA LYS A 30 -2.71 0.79 -12.22
C LYS A 30 -2.39 0.68 -13.71
N TYR A 31 -1.18 0.23 -14.06
CA TYR A 31 -0.79 0.03 -15.45
C TYR A 31 -1.70 -1.00 -16.15
N HIS A 32 -1.97 -2.15 -15.52
CA HIS A 32 -2.92 -3.12 -16.07
C HIS A 32 -4.35 -2.55 -16.22
N PHE A 33 -4.84 -1.85 -15.18
CA PHE A 33 -6.18 -1.28 -15.15
C PHE A 33 -6.39 -0.17 -16.19
N THR A 34 -5.34 0.59 -16.55
CA THR A 34 -5.46 1.64 -17.58
C THR A 34 -5.78 1.06 -18.96
N TYR A 35 -5.29 -0.14 -19.27
CA TYR A 35 -5.62 -0.85 -20.51
C TYR A 35 -6.95 -1.61 -20.41
N ASN A 36 -7.31 -2.09 -19.21
CA ASN A 36 -8.48 -2.93 -18.99
C ASN A 36 -9.46 -2.32 -17.97
N LYS A 37 -10.00 -1.14 -18.29
CA LYS A 37 -10.83 -0.33 -17.37
C LYS A 37 -12.12 -1.01 -16.89
N LYS A 38 -12.59 -2.05 -17.58
CA LYS A 38 -13.80 -2.82 -17.22
C LYS A 38 -13.52 -3.99 -16.27
N ASP A 39 -12.27 -4.24 -15.88
CA ASP A 39 -11.94 -5.32 -14.96
C ASP A 39 -12.38 -5.00 -13.52
N ILE A 40 -13.52 -5.58 -13.15
CA ILE A 40 -14.15 -5.48 -11.82
C ILE A 40 -13.23 -6.07 -10.74
N LYS A 41 -12.50 -7.16 -11.03
CA LYS A 41 -11.60 -7.79 -10.05
C LYS A 41 -10.45 -6.85 -9.73
N CYS A 42 -9.86 -6.20 -10.74
CA CYS A 42 -8.84 -5.18 -10.52
C CYS A 42 -9.37 -4.00 -9.71
N LYS A 43 -10.58 -3.52 -9.98
CA LYS A 43 -11.21 -2.44 -9.20
C LYS A 43 -11.38 -2.81 -7.72
N ILE A 44 -11.83 -4.03 -7.43
CA ILE A 44 -11.95 -4.55 -6.06
C ILE A 44 -10.59 -4.60 -5.37
N ILE A 45 -9.56 -5.10 -6.06
CA ILE A 45 -8.19 -5.20 -5.50
C ILE A 45 -7.64 -3.79 -5.20
N ILE A 46 -7.78 -2.84 -6.13
CA ILE A 46 -7.35 -1.44 -5.93
C ILE A 46 -8.03 -0.86 -4.69
N ASN A 47 -9.35 -1.02 -4.55
CA ASN A 47 -10.10 -0.53 -3.40
C ASN A 47 -9.62 -1.15 -2.07
N LYS A 48 -9.39 -2.46 -2.04
CA LYS A 48 -8.83 -3.15 -0.86
C LYS A 48 -7.46 -2.60 -0.46
N ILE A 49 -6.58 -2.37 -1.44
CA ILE A 49 -5.25 -1.83 -1.18
C ILE A 49 -5.35 -0.38 -0.66
N LEU A 50 -6.17 0.48 -1.29
CA LEU A 50 -6.38 1.86 -0.86
C LEU A 50 -6.94 1.93 0.56
N HIS A 51 -7.91 1.07 0.89
CA HIS A 51 -8.46 0.99 2.24
C HIS A 51 -7.38 0.63 3.27
N LYS A 52 -6.54 -0.37 2.99
CA LYS A 52 -5.44 -0.76 3.89
C LYS A 52 -4.41 0.35 4.08
N ILE A 53 -4.04 1.08 3.02
CA ILE A 53 -3.13 2.23 3.10
C ILE A 53 -3.74 3.33 3.99
N LYS A 54 -5.01 3.68 3.77
CA LYS A 54 -5.71 4.68 4.60
C LYS A 54 -5.74 4.27 6.08
N LYS A 55 -6.07 3.01 6.36
CA LYS A 55 -6.05 2.46 7.73
C LYS A 55 -4.66 2.58 8.37
N ASN A 56 -3.61 2.20 7.65
CA ASN A 56 -2.24 2.28 8.15
C ASN A 56 -1.80 3.74 8.39
N ILE A 57 -2.18 4.69 7.52
CA ILE A 57 -1.91 6.12 7.72
C ILE A 57 -2.62 6.63 8.97
N PHE A 58 -3.89 6.26 9.16
CA PHE A 58 -4.65 6.62 10.36
C PHE A 58 -3.99 6.09 11.64
N LEU A 59 -3.56 4.82 11.64
CA LEU A 59 -2.85 4.23 12.77
C LEU A 59 -1.52 4.95 13.06
N ILE A 60 -0.74 5.31 12.05
CA ILE A 60 0.50 6.09 12.23
C ILE A 60 0.21 7.47 12.83
N LYS A 61 -0.87 8.13 12.39
CA LYS A 61 -1.26 9.46 12.90
C LYS A 61 -1.73 9.42 14.35
N ASN A 62 -2.43 8.35 14.75
CA ASN A 62 -2.96 8.20 16.10
C ASN A 62 -1.97 7.56 17.08
N SER A 63 -0.89 6.94 16.59
CA SER A 63 0.22 6.44 17.42
C SER A 63 1.26 7.52 17.74
N LEU A 64 1.04 8.75 17.27
CA LEU A 64 1.80 9.97 17.58
C LEU A 64 1.02 10.77 18.63
#